data_AF-R0B1D3-F1
#
_entry.id   AF-R0B1D3-F1
#
_cell.length_a   1.000
_cell.length_b   1.000
_cell.length_c   1.000
_cell.angle_alpha   90.00
_cell.angle_beta   90.00
_cell.angle_gamma   90.00
#
_symmetry.space_group_name_H-M   'P 1'
#
loop_
_entity.id
_entity.type
_entity.pdbx_description
1 polymer ?
#
loop_
_entity_poly.entity_id
_entity_poly.type
_entity_poly.pdbx_seq_one_letter_code
_entity_poly.pdbx_strand_id
1 'polypeptide(L)' 'MKTITTILITAAITALITASILMHKSNYLNMSNVTDFRVTDTGLMLYTEDGAGWYWER' A
#
# COMPACT_ATOMS: atom_id res chain seq x y z
N MET A 1 -32.28 -0.68 18.03
CA MET A 1 -31.79 0.06 16.84
C MET A 1 -30.42 0.69 17.09
N LYS A 2 -30.23 1.49 18.15
CA LYS A 2 -28.96 2.20 18.43
C LYS A 2 -27.74 1.26 18.55
N THR A 3 -27.88 0.11 19.22
CA THR A 3 -26.77 -0.85 19.43
C THR A 3 -26.24 -1.47 18.14
N ILE A 4 -27.12 -1.82 17.19
CA ILE A 4 -26.72 -2.42 15.91
C ILE A 4 -25.97 -1.39 15.06
N THR A 5 -26.47 -0.16 15.01
CA THR A 5 -25.82 0.93 14.28
C THR A 5 -24.44 1.25 14.86
N THR A 6 -24.28 1.24 16.19
CA THR A 6 -22.97 1.41 16.82
C THR A 6 -21.99 0.31 16.43
N ILE A 7 -22.43 -0.96 16.46
CA ILE A 7 -21.57 -2.10 16.07
C ILE A 7 -21.09 -1.97 14.62
N LEU A 8 -21.99 -1.61 13.69
CA LEU A 8 -21.64 -1.46 12.27
C LEU A 8 -20.64 -0.31 12.06
N ILE A 9 -20.84 0.82 12.73
CA ILE A 9 -19.92 1.96 12.66
C ILE A 9 -18.54 1.58 13.22
N THR A 10 -18.50 0.92 14.38
CA THR A 10 -17.23 0.48 14.98
C THR A 10 -16.49 -0.48 14.07
N ALA A 11 -17.17 -1.48 13.50
CA ALA A 11 -16.55 -2.43 12.58
C ALA A 11 -15.98 -1.76 11.32
N ALA A 12 -16.71 -0.82 10.73
CA ALA A 12 -16.24 -0.07 9.56
C ALA A 12 -15.02 0.80 9.87
N ILE A 13 -15.01 1.49 11.02
CA ILE A 13 -13.87 2.29 11.46
C ILE A 13 -12.64 1.41 11.72
N THR A 14 -12.81 0.27 12.39
CA THR A 14 -11.70 -0.67 12.64
C THR A 14 -11.10 -1.19 11.33
N ALA A 15 -11.93 -1.54 10.34
CA ALA A 15 -11.45 -1.97 9.03
C ALA A 15 -10.68 -0.87 8.29
N LEU A 16 -11.18 0.38 8.32
CA LEU A 16 -10.52 1.52 7.68
C LEU A 16 -9.17 1.85 8.32
N ILE A 17 -9.08 1.85 9.65
CA ILE A 17 -7.83 2.08 10.39
C ILE A 17 -6.84 0.96 10.09
N THR A 18 -7.27 -0.30 10.07
CA THR A 18 -6.41 -1.46 9.76
C THR A 18 -5.85 -1.37 8.34
N ALA A 19 -6.69 -1.04 7.36
CA ALA A 19 -6.26 -0.83 5.98
C ALA A 19 -5.25 0.33 5.87
N SER A 20 -5.51 1.45 6.55
CA SER A 20 -4.60 2.61 6.58
C SER A 20 -3.24 2.27 7.17
N ILE A 21 -3.19 1.49 8.26
CA ILE A 21 -1.93 1.04 8.88
C ILE A 21 -1.17 0.09 7.94
N LEU A 22 -1.88 -0.82 7.27
CA LEU A 22 -1.26 -1.73 6.30
C LEU A 22 -0.70 -0.98 5.08
N MET A 23 -1.41 0.05 4.61
CA MET A 23 -0.97 0.93 3.54
C MET A 23 0.18 1.85 3.99
N HIS A 24 0.25 2.26 5.25
CA HIS A 24 1.33 3.11 5.75
C HIS A 24 2.70 2.39 5.82
N LYS A 25 2.72 1.06 5.77
CA LYS A 25 3.97 0.30 5.51
C LYS A 25 4.54 0.51 4.10
N SER A 26 3.82 1.19 3.20
CA SER A 26 4.22 1.45 1.80
C SER A 26 5.41 2.40 1.61
N ASN A 27 6.20 2.71 2.64
CA ASN A 27 7.51 3.34 2.45
C ASN A 27 8.64 2.32 2.31
N TYR A 28 8.36 1.03 2.53
CA TYR A 28 9.34 -0.03 2.41
C TYR A 28 8.97 -0.94 1.24
N LEU A 29 9.75 -0.86 0.17
CA LEU A 29 9.72 -1.84 -0.91
C LEU A 29 10.48 -3.09 -0.48
N ASN A 30 9.83 -4.25 -0.54
CA ASN A 30 10.51 -5.51 -0.36
C ASN A 30 11.39 -5.82 -1.58
N MET A 31 12.70 -5.58 -1.45
CA MET A 31 13.66 -5.75 -2.54
C MET A 31 13.84 -7.21 -2.99
N SER A 32 13.46 -8.20 -2.16
CA SER A 32 13.50 -9.61 -2.58
C SER A 32 12.54 -9.94 -3.72
N ASN A 33 11.52 -9.10 -3.91
CA ASN A 33 10.48 -9.30 -4.93
C ASN A 33 10.72 -8.46 -6.18
N VAL A 34 11.83 -7.71 -6.24
CA VAL A 34 12.19 -6.89 -7.42
C VAL A 34 12.81 -7.78 -8.48
N THR A 35 12.28 -7.72 -9.69
CA THR A 35 12.67 -8.58 -10.80
C THR A 35 13.47 -7.83 -11.87
N ASP A 36 13.24 -6.52 -12.04
CA ASP A 36 13.93 -5.68 -13.01
C ASP A 36 13.85 -4.19 -12.64
N PHE A 37 14.59 -3.32 -13.34
CA PHE A 37 14.53 -1.88 -13.18
C PHE A 37 14.70 -1.12 -14.50
N ARG A 38 14.17 0.10 -14.55
CA ARG A 38 14.37 1.05 -15.66
C ARG A 38 14.68 2.44 -15.12
N VAL A 39 15.81 2.99 -15.58
CA VAL A 39 16.12 4.42 -15.38
C VAL A 39 15.31 5.23 -16.39
N THR A 40 14.67 6.28 -15.90
CA THR A 40 13.95 7.28 -16.70
C THR A 40 14.66 8.62 -16.60
N ASP A 41 14.30 9.58 -17.46
CA ASP A 41 14.91 10.92 -17.42
C ASP A 41 14.70 11.64 -16.08
N THR A 42 13.63 11.30 -15.35
CA THR A 42 13.19 11.97 -14.12
C THR A 42 13.24 11.09 -12.86
N GLY A 43 13.67 9.82 -12.96
CA GLY A 43 13.59 8.90 -11.84
C GLY A 43 13.91 7.45 -12.16
N LEU A 44 13.52 6.54 -11.26
CA LEU A 44 13.77 5.11 -11.30
C LEU A 44 12.44 4.33 -11.18
N MET A 45 12.18 3.45 -12.14
CA MET A 45 11.10 2.46 -12.06
C MET A 45 11.68 1.11 -11.63
N LEU A 46 11.11 0.50 -10.61
CA LEU A 46 11.40 -0.85 -10.14
C LEU A 46 10.21 -1.76 -10.48
N TYR A 47 10.48 -2.92 -11.07
CA TYR A 47 9.46 -3.91 -11.39
C TYR A 47 9.46 -5.02 -10.34
N THR A 48 8.27 -5.41 -9.89
CA THR A 48 8.07 -6.44 -8.87
C THR A 48 7.40 -7.68 -9.47
N GLU A 49 7.63 -8.83 -8.85
CA GLU A 49 7.08 -10.13 -9.30
C GLU A 49 5.54 -10.12 -9.42
N ASP A 50 4.85 -9.33 -8.59
CA ASP A 50 3.39 -9.16 -8.59
C ASP A 50 2.87 -8.17 -9.65
N GLY A 51 3.76 -7.53 -10.41
CA GLY A 51 3.42 -6.55 -11.44
C GLY A 51 3.00 -5.17 -10.92
N ALA A 52 3.05 -4.91 -9.60
CA ALA A 52 2.63 -3.64 -9.02
C ALA A 52 3.57 -2.48 -9.43
N GLY A 53 4.89 -2.73 -9.43
CA GLY A 53 5.91 -1.75 -9.81
C GLY A 53 6.00 -0.54 -8.88
N TRP A 54 7.17 0.08 -8.78
CA TRP A 54 7.45 1.19 -7.85
C TRP A 54 8.27 2.27 -8.53
N TYR A 55 7.80 3.51 -8.45
CA TYR A 55 8.49 4.67 -9.05
C TYR A 55 9.10 5.57 -7.98
N TRP A 56 10.37 5.92 -8.17
CA TRP A 56 11.10 6.87 -7.35
C TRP A 56 11.49 8.09 -8.21
N GLU A 57 10.99 9.27 -7.88
CA GLU A 57 11.32 10.53 -8.54
C GLU A 57 12.61 11.18 -7.98
N ARG A 58 13.45 11.75 -8.85
CA ARG A 58 14.70 12.44 -8.46
C ARG A 58 14.43 13.79 -7.80
#